data_AF-A0A924RF22-F1
#
_entry.id   AF-A0A924RF22-F1
#
_cell.length_a   1.000
_cell.length_b   1.000
_cell.length_c   1.000
_cell.angle_alpha   90.00
_cell.angle_beta   90.00
_cell.angle_gamma   90.00
#
_symmetry.space_group_name_H-M   'P 1'
#
loop_
_entity.id
_entity.type
_entity.pdbx_description
1 polymer ?
#
loop_
_entity_poly.entity_id
_entity_poly.type
_entity_poly.pdbx_seq_one_letter_code
_entity_poly.pdbx_strand_id
1 'polypeptide(L)'
;MSTTDVVRLAGEAGAPTEMVFAAAEPDVIPRAPSQRWVVVPRSDGATTLGGMDRGRFAVYDTYETDELAANAVVHVLQPPQTIVVDAAAFAGLQQDAKQLAATLREHSANGSPLTPDMIPVGTALDHLGPSSGHCLFLLDTPFSERSAPPTDLELSRTVFLVRAPLGGAVSVGPVQPWFGQPGGGILVTLERPVRWYYDTGVVDVVAPR
;
A
#
# COMPACT_ATOMS: atom_id res chain seq x y z
N MET A 1 8.31 -16.33 22.42
CA MET A 1 9.13 -15.71 21.36
C MET A 1 8.90 -14.22 21.46
N SER A 2 9.95 -13.40 21.43
CA SER A 2 9.85 -11.94 21.61
C SER A 2 10.02 -11.27 20.26
N THR A 3 9.11 -10.36 19.87
CA THR A 3 9.28 -9.50 18.69
C THR A 3 10.58 -8.69 18.67
N THR A 4 11.18 -8.49 19.85
CA THR A 4 12.52 -7.90 20.00
C THR A 4 13.57 -8.67 19.22
N ASP A 5 13.44 -10.00 19.10
CA ASP A 5 14.41 -10.84 18.38
C ASP A 5 14.28 -10.68 16.86
N VAL A 6 13.07 -10.60 16.31
CA VAL A 6 12.86 -10.37 14.87
C VAL A 6 13.47 -9.04 14.42
N VAL A 7 13.19 -7.96 15.14
CA VAL A 7 13.72 -6.62 14.79
C VAL A 7 15.25 -6.58 14.96
N ARG A 8 15.78 -7.21 16.02
CA ARG A 8 17.23 -7.32 16.23
C ARG A 8 17.90 -8.07 15.08
N LEU A 9 17.39 -9.26 14.73
CA LEU A 9 17.92 -10.08 13.63
C LEU A 9 17.87 -9.34 12.28
N ALA A 10 16.77 -8.63 12.00
CA ALA A 10 16.68 -7.80 10.80
C ALA A 10 17.72 -6.66 10.81
N GLY A 11 17.95 -6.02 11.96
CA GLY A 11 18.98 -5.00 12.13
C GLY A 11 20.40 -5.54 11.95
N GLU A 12 20.69 -6.74 12.46
CA GLU A 12 21.96 -7.45 12.24
C GLU A 12 22.19 -7.76 10.76
N ALA A 13 21.12 -7.97 9.99
CA ALA A 13 21.15 -8.11 8.53
C ALA A 13 21.17 -6.78 7.77
N GLY A 14 21.24 -5.64 8.46
CA GLY A 14 21.38 -4.30 7.88
C GLY A 14 20.06 -3.60 7.55
N ALA A 15 18.92 -4.08 8.03
CA ALA A 15 17.64 -3.41 7.83
C ALA A 15 17.53 -2.11 8.65
N PRO A 16 16.91 -1.05 8.10
CA PRO A 16 16.59 0.17 8.84
C PRO A 16 15.45 -0.08 9.85
N THR A 17 15.81 -0.57 11.04
CA THR A 17 14.85 -1.01 12.07
C THR A 17 13.88 0.08 12.55
N GLU A 18 14.21 1.36 12.38
CA GLU A 18 13.33 2.49 12.68
C GLU A 18 12.07 2.53 11.79
N MET A 19 12.07 1.81 10.68
CA MET A 19 10.91 1.66 9.78
C MET A 19 9.96 0.54 10.23
N VAL A 20 10.34 -0.22 11.26
CA VAL A 20 9.61 -1.39 11.76
C VAL A 20 9.13 -1.15 13.17
N PHE A 21 7.85 -1.38 13.41
CA PHE A 21 7.23 -1.30 14.72
C PHE A 21 6.99 -2.71 15.27
N ALA A 22 7.55 -3.03 16.43
CA ALA A 22 7.29 -4.29 17.12
C ALA A 22 6.08 -4.16 18.05
N ALA A 23 5.11 -5.06 17.92
CA ALA A 23 4.04 -5.18 18.91
C ALA A 23 4.61 -5.72 20.23
N ALA A 24 4.14 -5.18 21.36
CA ALA A 24 4.57 -5.59 22.68
C ALA A 24 3.91 -6.90 23.16
N GLU A 25 2.68 -7.16 22.70
CA GLU A 25 1.87 -8.29 23.13
C GLU A 25 1.55 -9.23 21.95
N PRO A 26 1.55 -10.56 22.16
CA PRO A 26 1.15 -11.51 21.14
C PRO A 26 -0.31 -11.34 20.71
N ASP A 27 -0.57 -11.55 19.42
CA ASP A 27 -1.89 -11.45 18.78
C ASP A 27 -2.58 -10.08 18.91
N VAL A 28 -1.89 -9.07 19.44
CA VAL A 28 -2.39 -7.70 19.60
C VAL A 28 -1.75 -6.79 18.57
N ILE A 29 -2.56 -6.29 17.63
CA ILE A 29 -2.12 -5.28 16.67
C ILE A 29 -1.87 -3.96 17.42
N PRO A 30 -0.64 -3.41 17.37
CA PRO A 30 -0.32 -2.19 18.10
C PRO A 30 -0.92 -0.96 17.41
N ARG A 31 -1.10 0.12 18.19
CA ARG A 31 -1.32 1.45 17.62
C ARG A 31 0.01 1.99 17.08
N ALA A 32 0.32 1.63 15.84
CA ALA A 32 1.47 2.15 15.12
C ALA A 32 1.09 3.42 14.32
N PRO A 33 2.04 4.34 14.08
CA PRO A 33 1.85 5.38 13.07
C PRO A 33 1.47 4.78 11.71
N SER A 34 0.73 5.54 10.91
CA SER A 34 0.51 5.16 9.51
C SER A 34 1.85 5.04 8.78
N GLN A 35 1.88 4.21 7.74
CA GLN A 35 3.04 3.99 6.89
C GLN A 35 4.24 3.39 7.63
N ARG A 36 3.95 2.33 8.39
CA ARG A 36 4.95 1.55 9.11
C ARG A 36 4.77 0.08 8.83
N TRP A 37 5.89 -0.63 8.69
CA TRP A 37 5.90 -2.07 8.83
C TRP A 37 5.71 -2.41 10.30
N VAL A 38 4.93 -3.45 10.57
CA VAL A 38 4.60 -3.89 11.91
C VAL A 38 4.83 -5.40 12.00
N VAL A 39 5.57 -5.82 13.02
CA VAL A 39 5.73 -7.23 13.39
C VAL A 39 4.92 -7.52 14.65
N VAL A 40 4.07 -8.54 14.58
CA VAL A 40 3.17 -8.95 15.68
C VAL A 40 3.50 -10.39 16.05
N PRO A 41 3.95 -10.67 17.29
CA PRO A 41 4.17 -12.05 17.71
C PRO A 41 2.83 -12.75 17.83
N ARG A 42 2.79 -14.07 17.70
CA ARG A 42 1.59 -14.87 17.89
C ARG A 42 1.74 -15.81 19.07
N SER A 43 0.62 -16.14 19.72
CA SER A 43 0.61 -17.06 20.87
C SER A 43 1.04 -18.48 20.51
N ASP A 44 0.90 -18.89 19.25
CA ASP A 44 1.38 -20.16 18.71
C ASP A 44 2.90 -20.17 18.40
N GLY A 45 3.57 -19.02 18.56
CA GLY A 45 5.00 -18.87 18.30
C GLY A 45 5.35 -18.33 16.92
N ALA A 46 4.40 -18.21 16.00
CA ALA A 46 4.66 -17.56 14.72
C ALA A 46 4.77 -16.02 14.88
N THR A 47 5.23 -15.35 13.83
CA THR A 47 5.26 -13.88 13.74
C THR A 47 4.53 -13.42 12.48
N THR A 48 3.58 -12.51 12.65
CA THR A 48 2.88 -11.84 11.54
C THR A 48 3.60 -10.56 11.16
N LEU A 49 3.92 -10.40 9.88
CA LEU A 49 4.36 -9.14 9.29
C LEU A 49 3.19 -8.47 8.57
N GLY A 50 3.04 -7.17 8.72
CA GLY A 50 2.05 -6.41 7.95
C GLY A 50 2.33 -4.92 7.94
N GLY A 51 1.51 -4.19 7.19
CA GLY A 51 1.62 -2.75 7.03
C GLY A 51 0.50 -2.02 7.74
N MET A 52 0.84 -0.95 8.46
CA MET A 52 -0.11 0.01 9.00
C MET A 52 -0.31 1.14 7.99
N ASP A 53 -1.54 1.43 7.60
CA ASP A 53 -1.88 2.57 6.74
C ASP A 53 -3.24 3.13 7.17
N ARG A 54 -3.30 4.44 7.40
CA ARG A 54 -4.52 5.16 7.81
C ARG A 54 -5.27 4.50 8.96
N GLY A 55 -4.53 3.98 9.95
CA GLY A 55 -5.07 3.34 11.16
C GLY A 55 -5.59 1.92 10.97
N ARG A 56 -5.40 1.32 9.79
CA ARG A 56 -5.72 -0.08 9.51
C ARG A 56 -4.44 -0.90 9.35
N PHE A 57 -4.45 -2.11 9.89
CA PHE A 57 -3.39 -3.09 9.68
C PHE A 57 -3.79 -4.06 8.56
N ALA A 58 -2.90 -4.28 7.61
CA ALA A 58 -3.05 -5.24 6.53
C ALA A 58 -1.91 -6.25 6.61
N VAL A 59 -2.24 -7.54 6.66
CA VAL A 59 -1.25 -8.62 6.76
C VAL A 59 -0.49 -8.74 5.45
N TYR A 60 0.84 -8.76 5.55
CA TYR A 60 1.71 -9.17 4.45
C TYR A 60 1.81 -10.69 4.43
N ASP A 61 2.30 -11.30 5.52
CA ASP A 61 2.31 -12.76 5.72
C ASP A 61 2.56 -13.15 7.18
N THR A 62 2.53 -14.46 7.48
CA THR A 62 2.89 -15.05 8.77
C THR A 62 4.04 -16.04 8.63
N TYR A 63 4.99 -16.00 9.54
CA TYR A 63 6.22 -16.81 9.52
C TYR A 63 6.34 -17.65 10.78
N GLU A 64 6.74 -18.92 10.62
CA GLU A 64 6.82 -19.88 11.73
C GLU A 64 8.03 -19.67 12.64
N THR A 65 9.03 -18.90 12.21
CA THR A 65 10.27 -18.63 12.96
C THR A 65 10.67 -17.16 12.88
N ASP A 66 11.43 -16.71 13.87
CA ASP A 66 11.91 -15.33 13.94
C ASP A 66 12.92 -15.03 12.83
N GLU A 67 13.73 -16.01 12.41
CA GLU A 67 14.66 -15.87 11.30
C GLU A 67 13.93 -15.66 9.96
N LEU A 68 12.85 -16.40 9.71
CA LEU A 68 12.02 -16.21 8.50
C LEU A 68 11.34 -14.84 8.53
N ALA A 69 10.80 -14.44 9.68
CA ALA A 69 10.20 -13.13 9.86
C ALA A 69 11.22 -11.99 9.65
N ALA A 70 12.45 -12.13 10.17
CA ALA A 70 13.51 -11.15 10.00
C ALA A 70 13.95 -11.01 8.54
N ASN A 71 14.10 -12.13 7.83
CA ASN A 71 14.38 -12.13 6.39
C ASN A 71 13.27 -11.44 5.59
N ALA A 72 12.00 -11.68 5.97
CA ALA A 72 10.87 -11.00 5.35
C ALA A 72 10.90 -9.49 5.61
N VAL A 73 11.23 -9.05 6.83
CA VAL A 73 11.42 -7.63 7.16
C VAL A 73 12.50 -7.00 6.29
N VAL A 74 13.67 -7.65 6.14
CA VAL A 74 14.75 -7.17 5.26
C VAL A 74 14.24 -7.02 3.82
N HIS A 75 13.53 -8.03 3.31
CA HIS A 75 12.97 -8.02 1.96
C HIS A 75 11.99 -6.87 1.72
N VAL A 76 10.99 -6.68 2.60
CA VAL A 76 9.95 -5.66 2.38
C VAL A 76 10.46 -4.22 2.51
N LEU A 77 11.61 -4.03 3.17
CA LEU A 77 12.28 -2.74 3.30
C LEU A 77 13.18 -2.41 2.10
N GLN A 78 13.53 -3.40 1.27
CA GLN A 78 14.22 -3.12 0.01
C GLN A 78 13.25 -2.44 -0.96
N PRO A 79 13.66 -1.37 -1.67
CA PRO A 79 12.80 -0.74 -2.66
C PRO A 79 12.44 -1.73 -3.77
N PRO A 80 11.18 -1.75 -4.25
CA PRO A 80 10.81 -2.49 -5.45
C PRO A 80 11.67 -2.08 -6.65
N GLN A 81 11.84 -3.00 -7.60
CA GLN A 81 12.47 -2.67 -8.88
C GLN A 81 11.52 -1.79 -9.70
N THR A 82 12.03 -0.64 -10.15
CA THR A 82 11.29 0.28 -11.00
C THR A 82 11.52 -0.03 -12.48
N ILE A 83 10.43 -0.21 -13.21
CA ILE A 83 10.44 -0.27 -14.67
C ILE A 83 10.37 1.15 -15.21
N VAL A 84 11.42 1.56 -15.93
CA VAL A 84 11.47 2.85 -16.59
C VAL A 84 10.73 2.78 -17.92
N VAL A 85 9.69 3.58 -18.07
CA VAL A 85 8.91 3.72 -19.32
C VAL A 85 9.21 5.05 -20.00
N ASP A 86 9.04 5.14 -21.31
CA ASP A 86 9.21 6.42 -21.99
C ASP A 86 8.10 7.43 -21.61
N ALA A 87 8.37 8.71 -21.84
CA ALA A 87 7.48 9.79 -21.44
C ALA A 87 6.10 9.74 -22.13
N ALA A 88 6.03 9.23 -23.37
CA ALA A 88 4.75 9.13 -24.09
C ALA A 88 3.89 8.01 -23.53
N ALA A 89 4.50 6.85 -23.21
CA ALA A 89 3.83 5.75 -22.53
C ALA A 89 3.33 6.19 -21.14
N PHE A 90 4.16 6.88 -20.36
CA PHE A 90 3.74 7.40 -19.05
C PHE A 90 2.59 8.41 -19.17
N ALA A 91 2.64 9.33 -20.14
CA ALA A 91 1.55 10.26 -20.41
C ALA A 91 0.24 9.53 -20.79
N GLY A 92 0.32 8.42 -21.52
CA GLY A 92 -0.82 7.53 -21.77
C GLY A 92 -1.44 7.01 -20.47
N LEU A 93 -0.62 6.49 -19.55
CA LEU A 93 -1.09 6.03 -18.23
C LEU A 93 -1.80 7.14 -17.45
N GLN A 94 -1.29 8.37 -17.49
CA GLN A 94 -1.90 9.53 -16.82
C GLN A 94 -3.27 9.85 -17.43
N GLN A 95 -3.37 9.84 -18.75
CA GLN A 95 -4.61 10.13 -19.46
C GLN A 95 -5.68 9.05 -19.20
N ASP A 96 -5.28 7.77 -19.23
CA ASP A 96 -6.17 6.65 -18.97
C ASP A 96 -6.70 6.67 -17.52
N ALA A 97 -5.81 6.91 -16.55
CA ALA A 97 -6.20 7.05 -15.15
C ALA A 97 -7.17 8.22 -14.92
N LYS A 98 -6.94 9.37 -15.58
CA LYS A 98 -7.84 10.52 -15.52
C LYS A 98 -9.22 10.22 -16.11
N GLN A 99 -9.27 9.52 -17.24
CA GLN A 99 -10.54 9.12 -17.86
C GLN A 99 -11.30 8.14 -16.99
N LEU A 100 -10.60 7.11 -16.46
CA LEU A 100 -11.19 6.15 -15.53
C LEU A 100 -11.74 6.86 -14.28
N ALA A 101 -11.00 7.81 -13.71
CA ALA A 101 -11.45 8.57 -12.55
C ALA A 101 -12.79 9.30 -12.83
N ALA A 102 -12.92 9.93 -14.00
CA ALA A 102 -14.15 10.60 -14.39
C ALA A 102 -15.32 9.60 -14.49
N THR A 103 -15.11 8.46 -15.15
CA THR A 103 -16.11 7.40 -15.31
C THR A 103 -16.56 6.83 -13.96
N LEU A 104 -15.63 6.51 -13.05
CA LEU A 104 -15.96 5.95 -11.75
C LEU A 104 -16.67 6.97 -10.84
N ARG A 105 -16.29 8.25 -10.92
CA ARG A 105 -16.99 9.32 -10.19
C ARG A 105 -18.43 9.47 -10.67
N GLU A 106 -18.66 9.48 -11.98
CA GLU A 106 -20.01 9.55 -12.55
C GLU A 106 -20.85 8.34 -12.14
N HIS A 107 -20.29 7.13 -12.26
CA HIS A 107 -20.95 5.89 -11.84
C HIS A 107 -21.34 5.92 -10.36
N SER A 108 -20.41 6.35 -9.49
CA SER A 108 -20.69 6.49 -8.06
C SER A 108 -21.69 7.59 -7.76
N ALA A 109 -21.66 8.73 -8.47
CA ALA A 109 -22.61 9.83 -8.31
C ALA A 109 -24.03 9.41 -8.68
N ASN A 110 -24.18 8.46 -9.59
CA ASN A 110 -25.45 7.82 -9.95
C ASN A 110 -25.91 6.78 -8.92
N GLY A 111 -25.25 6.67 -7.77
CA GLY A 111 -25.61 5.76 -6.67
C GLY A 111 -25.22 4.30 -6.91
N SER A 112 -24.45 4.01 -7.96
CA SER A 112 -24.01 2.65 -8.25
C SER A 112 -22.72 2.33 -7.49
N PRO A 113 -22.63 1.15 -6.84
CA PRO A 113 -21.43 0.78 -6.11
C PRO A 113 -20.24 0.60 -7.07
N LEU A 114 -19.06 0.99 -6.60
CA LEU A 114 -17.81 0.69 -7.28
C LEU A 114 -17.30 -0.67 -6.81
N THR A 115 -16.78 -1.46 -7.75
CA THR A 115 -16.29 -2.81 -7.50
C THR A 115 -14.86 -2.97 -8.03
N PRO A 116 -14.07 -3.91 -7.49
CA PRO A 116 -12.66 -4.08 -7.90
C PRO A 116 -12.45 -4.39 -9.38
N ASP A 117 -13.40 -5.04 -10.04
CA ASP A 117 -13.37 -5.34 -11.47
C ASP A 117 -13.45 -4.09 -12.36
N MET A 118 -13.87 -2.96 -11.81
CA MET A 118 -13.84 -1.67 -12.49
C MET A 118 -12.43 -1.05 -12.54
N ILE A 119 -11.43 -1.68 -11.92
CA ILE A 119 -10.01 -1.31 -12.03
C ILE A 119 -9.33 -2.31 -12.99
N PRO A 120 -9.33 -2.05 -14.31
CA PRO A 120 -8.81 -3.00 -15.28
C PRO A 120 -7.29 -3.15 -15.20
N VAL A 121 -6.79 -4.30 -15.65
CA VAL A 121 -5.36 -4.49 -15.95
C VAL A 121 -4.88 -3.39 -16.90
N GLY A 122 -3.69 -2.86 -16.64
CA GLY A 122 -3.13 -1.69 -17.31
C GLY A 122 -3.45 -0.35 -16.62
N THR A 123 -4.33 -0.34 -15.61
CA THR A 123 -4.60 0.87 -14.81
C THR A 123 -3.35 1.26 -14.02
N ALA A 124 -2.98 2.54 -14.07
CA ALA A 124 -1.96 3.10 -13.21
C ALA A 124 -2.58 3.66 -11.92
N LEU A 125 -2.06 3.20 -10.79
CA LEU A 125 -2.37 3.67 -9.45
C LEU A 125 -1.13 4.36 -8.87
N ASP A 126 -1.31 5.18 -7.84
CA ASP A 126 -0.21 5.71 -7.06
C ASP A 126 -0.46 5.64 -5.55
N HIS A 127 0.63 5.70 -4.81
CA HIS A 127 0.66 5.75 -3.35
C HIS A 127 1.62 6.83 -2.89
N LEU A 128 1.24 7.55 -1.84
CA LEU A 128 2.13 8.46 -1.10
C LEU A 128 2.62 7.71 0.15
N GLY A 129 3.90 7.39 0.19
CA GLY A 129 4.53 6.69 1.32
C GLY A 129 5.21 5.37 0.94
N PRO A 130 5.64 4.60 1.95
CA PRO A 130 6.30 3.31 1.80
C PRO A 130 5.37 2.21 1.27
N SER A 131 5.96 1.12 0.78
CA SER A 131 5.25 -0.06 0.27
C SER A 131 4.45 -0.85 1.34
N SER A 132 4.51 -0.45 2.61
CA SER A 132 3.63 -0.93 3.68
C SER A 132 2.20 -0.42 3.55
N GLY A 133 1.97 0.62 2.74
CA GLY A 133 0.65 1.18 2.47
C GLY A 133 -0.28 0.21 1.76
N HIS A 134 -1.59 0.39 1.93
CA HIS A 134 -2.63 -0.38 1.23
C HIS A 134 -3.77 0.50 0.72
N CYS A 135 -3.68 1.83 0.89
CA CYS A 135 -4.58 2.80 0.29
C CYS A 135 -3.90 3.45 -0.92
N LEU A 136 -4.41 3.15 -2.12
CA LEU A 136 -3.91 3.65 -3.40
C LEU A 136 -4.97 4.53 -4.06
N PHE A 137 -4.53 5.41 -4.96
CA PHE A 137 -5.41 6.26 -5.75
C PHE A 137 -5.11 6.06 -7.23
N LEU A 138 -6.04 6.45 -8.10
CA LEU A 138 -5.73 6.53 -9.53
C LEU A 138 -4.58 7.53 -9.75
N LEU A 139 -3.71 7.22 -10.70
CA LEU A 139 -2.53 8.05 -11.00
C LEU A 139 -2.93 9.52 -11.18
N ASP A 140 -2.19 10.39 -10.49
CA ASP A 140 -2.34 11.86 -10.49
C ASP A 140 -3.61 12.38 -9.83
N THR A 141 -4.25 11.57 -8.97
CA THR A 141 -5.32 12.08 -8.10
C THR A 141 -4.78 13.28 -7.29
N PRO A 142 -5.38 14.50 -7.40
CA PRO A 142 -4.91 15.69 -6.69
C PRO A 142 -4.90 15.49 -5.17
N PHE A 143 -3.97 16.13 -4.47
CA PHE A 143 -3.84 15.97 -3.01
C PHE A 143 -5.14 16.31 -2.26
N SER A 144 -5.84 17.37 -2.68
CA SER A 144 -7.14 17.77 -2.12
C SER A 144 -8.25 16.73 -2.32
N GLU A 145 -8.12 15.89 -3.35
CA GLU A 145 -9.10 14.84 -3.64
C GLU A 145 -8.80 13.54 -2.87
N ARG A 146 -7.63 13.43 -2.24
CA ARG A 146 -7.22 12.28 -1.43
C ARG A 146 -7.71 12.34 0.01
N SER A 147 -8.15 13.52 0.47
CA SER A 147 -8.44 13.80 1.88
C SER A 147 -7.35 13.25 2.81
N ALA A 148 -6.09 13.48 2.41
CA ALA A 148 -4.90 13.04 3.13
C ALA A 148 -4.46 14.09 4.16
N PRO A 149 -3.83 13.68 5.28
CA PRO A 149 -3.32 14.64 6.25
C PRO A 149 -2.14 15.43 5.65
N PRO A 150 -1.91 16.70 6.06
CA PRO A 150 -0.82 17.52 5.51
C PRO A 150 0.58 16.88 5.60
N THR A 151 0.81 15.99 6.57
CA THR A 151 2.05 15.21 6.70
C THR A 151 2.34 14.35 5.48
N ASP A 152 1.33 13.99 4.68
CA ASP A 152 1.51 13.18 3.47
C ASP A 152 2.18 13.97 2.33
N LEU A 153 2.27 15.31 2.41
CA LEU A 153 2.94 16.14 1.40
C LEU A 153 4.45 15.90 1.32
N GLU A 154 5.06 15.42 2.41
CA GLU A 154 6.49 15.16 2.51
C GLU A 154 6.85 13.74 2.04
N LEU A 155 5.84 12.93 1.69
CA LEU A 155 6.04 11.54 1.32
C LEU A 155 6.40 11.39 -0.14
N SER A 156 7.27 10.42 -0.40
CA SER A 156 7.57 10.01 -1.76
C SER A 156 6.36 9.35 -2.41
N ARG A 157 6.18 9.64 -3.70
CA ARG A 157 5.13 9.05 -4.52
C ARG A 157 5.69 7.86 -5.30
N THR A 158 4.98 6.74 -5.27
CA THR A 158 5.29 5.55 -6.09
C THR A 158 4.11 5.24 -7.01
N VAL A 159 4.39 4.90 -8.26
CA VAL A 159 3.38 4.54 -9.25
C VAL A 159 3.40 3.03 -9.49
N PHE A 160 2.21 2.43 -9.45
CA PHE A 160 1.98 1.00 -9.61
C PHE A 160 1.11 0.77 -10.85
N LEU A 161 1.60 -0.04 -11.79
CA LEU A 161 0.84 -0.48 -12.96
C LEU A 161 0.19 -1.84 -12.65
N VAL A 162 -1.14 -1.92 -12.76
CA VAL A 162 -1.88 -3.18 -12.55
C VAL A 162 -1.57 -4.16 -13.68
N ARG A 163 -1.10 -5.37 -13.35
CA ARG A 163 -0.70 -6.43 -14.30
C ARG A 163 -1.61 -7.65 -14.26
N ALA A 164 -2.27 -7.87 -13.13
CA ALA A 164 -3.29 -8.88 -12.96
C ALA A 164 -4.49 -8.30 -12.18
N PRO A 165 -5.68 -8.93 -12.22
CA PRO A 165 -6.82 -8.49 -11.43
C PRO A 165 -6.46 -8.39 -9.93
N LEU A 166 -6.88 -7.30 -9.28
CA LEU A 166 -6.53 -7.02 -7.87
C LEU A 166 -7.20 -7.96 -6.84
N GLY A 167 -8.16 -8.79 -7.26
CA GLY A 167 -8.86 -9.74 -6.40
C GLY A 167 -10.13 -9.17 -5.74
N GLY A 168 -10.97 -10.07 -5.21
CA GLY A 168 -12.33 -9.75 -4.77
C GLY A 168 -12.45 -9.09 -3.39
N ALA A 169 -11.40 -9.11 -2.57
CA ALA A 169 -11.39 -8.53 -1.23
C ALA A 169 -10.87 -7.07 -1.19
N VAL A 170 -10.47 -6.54 -2.34
CA VAL A 170 -10.18 -5.12 -2.54
C VAL A 170 -11.48 -4.33 -2.45
N SER A 171 -11.42 -3.11 -1.91
CA SER A 171 -12.55 -2.18 -1.98
C SER A 171 -12.19 -0.97 -2.84
N VAL A 172 -13.18 -0.48 -3.58
CA VAL A 172 -13.07 0.71 -4.42
C VAL A 172 -14.18 1.65 -4.02
N GLY A 173 -13.87 2.94 -3.84
CA GLY A 173 -14.88 3.89 -3.39
C GLY A 173 -14.47 5.35 -3.56
N PRO A 174 -15.45 6.28 -3.56
CA PRO A 174 -15.17 7.71 -3.53
C PRO A 174 -14.58 8.11 -2.16
N VAL A 175 -13.56 8.95 -2.21
CA VAL A 175 -12.92 9.53 -1.03
C VAL A 175 -13.87 10.54 -0.39
N GLN A 176 -14.13 10.38 0.90
CA GLN A 176 -14.95 11.32 1.67
C GLN A 176 -14.17 12.59 2.06
N PRO A 177 -14.84 13.75 2.24
CA PRO A 177 -14.19 14.96 2.73
C PRO A 177 -13.57 14.74 4.13
N TRP A 178 -12.29 15.10 4.29
CA TRP A 178 -11.58 15.00 5.57
C TRP A 178 -10.35 15.94 5.60
N PHE A 179 -9.78 16.19 6.77
CA PHE A 179 -8.62 17.10 6.96
C PHE A 179 -8.78 18.49 6.30
N GLY A 180 -10.01 19.02 6.23
CA GLY A 180 -10.31 20.30 5.57
C GLY A 180 -10.23 20.25 4.05
N GLN A 181 -10.13 19.07 3.45
CA GLN A 181 -10.08 18.83 2.02
C GLN A 181 -11.44 18.31 1.50
N PRO A 182 -11.79 18.62 0.24
CA PRO A 182 -13.08 18.22 -0.33
C PRO A 182 -13.20 16.72 -0.63
N GLY A 183 -12.10 15.99 -0.81
CA GLY A 183 -12.15 14.60 -1.25
C GLY A 183 -12.65 14.47 -2.69
N GLY A 184 -13.32 13.36 -3.02
CA GLY A 184 -13.86 13.09 -4.35
C GLY A 184 -12.94 12.32 -5.29
N GLY A 185 -11.73 11.96 -4.86
CA GLY A 185 -10.88 10.99 -5.56
C GLY A 185 -11.47 9.58 -5.53
N ILE A 186 -10.85 8.65 -6.26
CA ILE A 186 -11.15 7.22 -6.16
C ILE A 186 -10.08 6.56 -5.32
N LEU A 187 -10.49 5.95 -4.21
CA LEU A 187 -9.64 5.17 -3.32
C LEU A 187 -9.78 3.69 -3.67
N VAL A 188 -8.64 3.04 -3.89
CA VAL A 188 -8.49 1.59 -3.97
C VAL A 188 -7.83 1.12 -2.68
N THR A 189 -8.59 0.42 -1.83
CA THR A 189 -8.07 -0.14 -0.58
C THR A 189 -7.81 -1.63 -0.77
N LEU A 190 -6.54 -1.98 -0.71
CA LEU A 190 -6.07 -3.35 -0.84
C LEU A 190 -6.28 -4.14 0.46
N GLU A 191 -6.37 -5.47 0.34
CA GLU A 191 -6.52 -6.34 1.51
C GLU A 191 -5.18 -6.64 2.22
N ARG A 192 -4.08 -6.51 1.46
CA ARG A 192 -2.68 -6.63 1.89
C ARG A 192 -1.90 -5.35 1.54
N PRO A 193 -0.74 -5.10 2.16
CA PRO A 193 0.15 -4.02 1.74
C PRO A 193 0.49 -4.12 0.24
N VAL A 194 0.65 -2.98 -0.43
CA VAL A 194 0.96 -2.93 -1.87
C VAL A 194 2.24 -3.70 -2.21
N ARG A 195 3.17 -3.83 -1.25
CA ARG A 195 4.35 -4.69 -1.41
C ARG A 195 3.99 -6.15 -1.76
N TRP A 196 2.94 -6.71 -1.15
CA TRP A 196 2.49 -8.07 -1.45
C TRP A 196 2.03 -8.21 -2.90
N TYR A 197 1.31 -7.21 -3.41
CA TYR A 197 0.85 -7.20 -4.81
C TYR A 197 2.01 -7.06 -5.79
N TYR A 198 3.06 -6.33 -5.41
CA TYR A 198 4.30 -6.27 -6.18
C TYR A 198 5.03 -7.62 -6.19
N ASP A 199 5.25 -8.21 -5.00
CA ASP A 199 6.00 -9.46 -4.86
C ASP A 199 5.29 -10.66 -5.51
N THR A 200 3.96 -10.60 -5.66
CA THR A 200 3.15 -11.61 -6.36
C THR A 200 2.92 -11.31 -7.84
N GLY A 201 3.47 -10.21 -8.37
CA GLY A 201 3.38 -9.84 -9.79
C GLY A 201 2.01 -9.29 -10.22
N VAL A 202 1.15 -8.92 -9.26
CA VAL A 202 -0.15 -8.28 -9.54
C VAL A 202 0.04 -6.83 -9.95
N VAL A 203 1.07 -6.15 -9.43
CA VAL A 203 1.46 -4.80 -9.85
C VAL A 203 2.95 -4.69 -10.12
N ASP A 204 3.32 -3.83 -11.06
CA ASP A 204 4.70 -3.42 -11.32
C ASP A 204 4.92 -1.99 -10.83
N VAL A 205 6.11 -1.65 -10.35
CA VAL A 205 6.48 -0.25 -10.10
C VAL A 205 6.99 0.37 -11.40
N VAL A 206 6.43 1.53 -11.78
CA VAL A 206 6.81 2.22 -13.03
C VAL A 206 7.21 3.67 -12.75
N ALA A 207 8.12 4.21 -13.57
CA ALA A 207 8.48 5.62 -13.56
C ALA A 207 8.80 6.11 -14.98
N PRO A 208 8.55 7.40 -15.29
CA PRO A 208 8.99 7.97 -16.57
C PRO A 208 10.53 8.02 -16.62
N ARG A 209 11.07 7.89 -17.83
CA ARG A 209 12.49 8.12 -18.13
C ARG A 209 12.89 9.57 -17.92
#